data_AF-A0A7S1BL12-F1
#
_entry.id   AF-A0A7S1BL12-F1
#
_cell.length_a   1.000
_cell.length_b   1.000
_cell.length_c   1.000
_cell.angle_alpha   90.00
_cell.angle_beta   90.00
_cell.angle_gamma   90.00
#
_symmetry.space_group_name_H-M   'P 1'
#
loop_
_entity.id
_entity.type
_entity.pdbx_description
1 polymer ?
#
loop_
_entity_poly.entity_id
_entity_poly.type
_entity_poly.pdbx_seq_one_letter_code
_entity_poly.pdbx_strand_id
1 'polypeptide(L)'
;DTNDAPIDVSSYCDPRMSFDPAFSGQRSECATSILNSLARTGFCTIHNTGISSDLCARALLETSHFFLAPERVRQSARSPDRARRGYVPANVENFGSLLGEASRPNDLVWKFRAGPPLPPDAARSSPLRRPNAWPSPVLWDRAPAFR
;
A
#
# COMPACT_ATOMS: atom_id res chain seq x y z
N ASP A 1 13.55 1.79 -19.75
CA ASP A 1 14.71 1.98 -18.86
C ASP A 1 15.10 3.44 -18.75
N THR A 2 14.56 4.12 -17.74
CA THR A 2 15.03 5.45 -17.35
C THR A 2 16.17 5.24 -16.36
N ASN A 3 17.41 5.45 -16.81
CA ASN A 3 18.65 5.41 -16.02
C ASN A 3 18.76 6.56 -14.99
N ASP A 4 17.65 7.01 -14.42
CA ASP A 4 17.67 8.05 -13.41
C ASP A 4 18.15 7.45 -12.09
N ALA A 5 19.16 8.09 -11.50
CA ALA A 5 19.59 7.75 -10.15
C ALA A 5 18.43 7.93 -9.17
N PRO A 6 18.28 7.05 -8.15
CA PRO A 6 17.31 7.25 -7.08
C PRO A 6 17.48 8.62 -6.41
N ILE A 7 16.36 9.29 -6.14
CA ILE A 7 16.34 10.59 -5.47
C ILE A 7 16.39 10.37 -3.95
N ASP A 8 17.34 11.03 -3.28
CA ASP A 8 17.45 11.03 -1.82
C ASP A 8 16.34 11.89 -1.20
N VAL A 9 15.51 11.29 -0.34
CA VAL A 9 14.42 11.99 0.37
C VAL A 9 14.68 12.19 1.87
N SER A 10 15.91 11.99 2.33
CA SER A 10 16.31 12.17 3.74
C SER A 10 15.96 13.55 4.30
N SER A 11 16.00 14.61 3.48
CA SER A 11 15.62 15.97 3.88
C SER A 11 14.17 16.11 4.36
N TYR A 12 13.29 15.18 3.97
CA TYR A 12 11.90 15.11 4.41
C TYR A 12 11.67 14.08 5.51
N CYS A 13 12.42 12.97 5.47
CA CYS A 13 12.18 11.79 6.29
C CYS A 13 13.01 11.76 7.58
N ASP A 14 14.16 12.44 7.64
CA ASP A 14 14.96 12.52 8.86
C ASP A 14 14.33 13.55 9.82
N PRO A 15 13.85 13.14 11.01
CA PRO A 15 13.26 14.06 11.99
C PRO A 15 14.20 15.19 12.40
N ARG A 16 15.53 14.98 12.31
CA ARG A 16 16.56 15.99 12.60
C ARG A 16 16.61 17.08 11.55
N MET A 17 16.19 16.79 10.31
CA MET A 17 16.24 17.71 9.17
C MET A 17 14.87 18.31 8.84
N SER A 18 13.79 17.57 9.11
CA SER A 18 12.44 17.88 8.62
C SER A 18 11.92 19.27 9.06
N PHE A 19 12.31 19.72 10.26
CA PHE A 19 11.86 21.01 10.83
C PHE A 19 12.95 22.07 10.92
N ASP A 20 14.19 21.74 10.56
CA ASP A 20 15.28 22.71 10.65
C ASP A 20 15.31 23.57 9.36
N PRO A 21 15.18 24.92 9.48
CA PRO A 21 15.24 25.84 8.35
C PRO A 21 16.56 25.76 7.57
N ALA A 22 17.66 25.33 8.21
CA ALA A 22 18.95 25.15 7.57
C ALA A 22 18.89 24.14 6.41
N PHE A 23 17.92 23.22 6.42
CA PHE A 23 17.73 22.22 5.36
C PHE A 23 16.71 22.62 4.29
N SER A 24 16.27 23.88 4.27
CA SER A 24 15.29 24.38 3.29
C SER A 24 15.79 24.28 1.84
N GLY A 25 17.10 24.53 1.61
CA GLY A 25 17.75 24.36 0.31
C GLY A 25 17.68 22.92 -0.18
N GLN A 26 18.09 21.96 0.65
CA GLN A 26 18.07 20.53 0.33
C GLN A 26 16.64 20.03 0.05
N ARG A 27 15.65 20.50 0.82
CA ARG A 27 14.23 20.18 0.55
C ARG A 27 13.79 20.72 -0.81
N SER A 28 14.17 21.95 -1.14
CA SER A 28 13.85 22.56 -2.45
C SER A 28 14.50 21.78 -3.62
N GLU A 29 15.76 21.36 -3.47
CA GLU A 29 16.48 20.56 -4.45
C GLU A 29 15.86 19.17 -4.64
N CYS A 30 15.50 18.50 -3.54
CA CYS A 30 14.78 17.23 -3.55
C CYS A 30 13.41 17.35 -4.24
N ALA A 31 12.61 18.36 -3.89
CA ALA A 31 11.32 18.62 -4.53
C ALA A 31 11.47 18.89 -6.03
N THR A 32 12.46 19.69 -6.43
CA THR A 32 12.74 19.99 -7.84
C THR A 32 13.11 18.73 -8.60
N SER A 33 13.94 17.86 -8.02
CA SER A 33 14.31 16.57 -8.61
C SER A 33 13.09 15.66 -8.83
N ILE A 34 12.21 15.57 -7.83
CA ILE A 34 10.97 14.78 -7.92
C ILE A 34 10.07 15.33 -9.02
N LEU A 35 9.81 16.65 -9.03
CA LEU A 35 8.96 17.29 -10.02
C LEU A 35 9.49 17.11 -11.44
N ASN A 36 10.81 17.27 -11.64
CA ASN A 36 11.43 17.08 -12.95
C ASN A 36 11.32 15.63 -13.43
N SER A 37 11.55 14.65 -12.55
CA SER A 37 11.46 13.22 -12.90
C SER A 37 10.02 12.81 -13.25
N LEU A 38 9.04 13.27 -12.45
CA LEU A 38 7.62 13.06 -12.69
C LEU A 38 7.14 13.77 -13.96
N ALA A 39 7.57 15.00 -14.23
CA ALA A 39 7.20 15.73 -15.44
C ALA A 39 7.71 15.05 -16.71
N ARG A 40 8.90 14.43 -16.63
CA ARG A 40 9.56 13.79 -17.76
C ARG A 40 9.03 12.38 -18.04
N THR A 41 8.74 11.60 -17.00
CA THR A 41 8.48 10.16 -17.14
C THR A 41 7.16 9.70 -16.54
N GLY A 42 6.53 10.52 -15.69
CA GLY A 42 5.40 10.14 -14.84
C GLY A 42 5.79 9.33 -13.60
N PHE A 43 7.08 8.98 -13.44
CA PHE A 43 7.59 8.14 -12.35
C PHE A 43 8.88 8.72 -11.76
N CYS A 44 9.23 8.30 -10.54
CA CYS A 44 10.55 8.52 -9.97
C CYS A 44 10.88 7.40 -8.98
N THR A 45 12.17 7.14 -8.78
CA THR A 45 12.66 6.22 -7.76
C THR A 45 13.21 7.03 -6.59
N ILE A 46 12.87 6.67 -5.36
CA ILE A 46 13.34 7.36 -4.15
C ILE A 46 14.07 6.39 -3.22
N HIS A 47 14.96 6.92 -2.38
CA HIS A 47 15.61 6.17 -1.29
C HIS A 47 15.78 7.05 -0.04
N ASN A 48 16.26 6.47 1.07
CA ASN A 48 16.40 7.15 2.37
C ASN A 48 15.07 7.64 2.97
N THR A 49 14.01 6.86 2.81
CA THR A 49 12.67 7.15 3.37
C THR A 49 12.60 7.01 4.90
N GLY A 50 13.65 6.52 5.55
CA GLY A 50 13.65 6.13 6.96
C GLY A 50 12.90 4.83 7.25
N ILE A 51 12.31 4.18 6.24
CA ILE A 51 11.63 2.90 6.39
C ILE A 51 12.68 1.79 6.41
N SER A 52 12.67 0.98 7.49
CA SER A 52 13.57 -0.16 7.64
C SER A 52 13.35 -1.21 6.54
N SER A 53 14.45 -1.71 5.94
CA SER A 53 14.42 -2.84 5.02
C SER A 53 13.80 -4.09 5.63
N ASP A 54 14.06 -4.34 6.92
CA ASP A 54 13.52 -5.50 7.65
C ASP A 54 12.01 -5.37 7.85
N LEU A 55 11.51 -4.15 8.02
CA LEU A 55 10.06 -3.91 8.07
C LEU A 55 9.41 -4.21 6.72
N CYS A 56 10.01 -3.77 5.61
CA CYS A 56 9.53 -4.10 4.26
C CYS A 56 9.57 -5.60 4.00
N ALA A 57 10.66 -6.28 4.35
CA ALA A 57 10.81 -7.72 4.18
C ALA A 57 9.74 -8.50 4.97
N ARG A 58 9.52 -8.13 6.24
CA ARG A 58 8.45 -8.73 7.06
C ARG A 58 7.07 -8.47 6.48
N ALA A 59 6.78 -7.26 6.02
CA ALA A 59 5.48 -6.94 5.40
C ALA A 59 5.21 -7.80 4.15
N LEU A 60 6.23 -8.02 3.32
CA LEU A 60 6.12 -8.91 2.16
C LEU A 60 5.92 -10.38 2.58
N LEU A 61 6.65 -10.84 3.58
CA LEU A 61 6.50 -12.20 4.11
C LEU A 61 5.08 -12.45 4.64
N GLU A 62 4.54 -11.53 5.45
CA GLU A 62 3.17 -11.64 5.97
C GLU A 62 2.12 -11.58 4.84
N THR A 63 2.39 -10.80 3.79
CA THR A 63 1.54 -10.76 2.60
C THR A 63 1.52 -12.12 1.90
N SER A 64 2.68 -12.75 1.73
CA SER A 64 2.79 -14.10 1.16
C SER A 64 2.06 -15.13 2.02
N HIS A 65 2.26 -15.12 3.34
CA HIS A 65 1.55 -16.02 4.26
C HIS A 65 0.03 -15.84 4.14
N PHE A 66 -0.46 -14.60 4.04
CA PHE A 66 -1.88 -14.33 3.91
C PHE A 66 -2.46 -14.89 2.61
N PHE A 67 -1.82 -14.65 1.47
CA PHE A 67 -2.33 -15.12 0.20
C PHE A 67 -2.17 -16.63 0.00
N LEU A 68 -1.29 -17.29 0.74
CA LEU A 68 -1.21 -18.75 0.74
C LEU A 68 -2.20 -19.40 1.72
N ALA A 69 -2.61 -18.70 2.79
CA ALA A 69 -3.48 -19.22 3.85
C ALA A 69 -4.77 -19.89 3.35
N PRO A 70 -5.39 -20.81 4.13
CA PRO A 70 -6.64 -21.45 3.72
C PRO A 70 -7.73 -20.43 3.35
N GLU A 71 -8.60 -20.77 2.39
CA GLU A 71 -9.60 -19.84 1.85
C GLU A 71 -10.48 -19.22 2.94
N ARG A 72 -10.85 -19.97 3.98
CA ARG A 72 -11.61 -19.46 5.14
C ARG A 72 -10.94 -18.28 5.85
N VAL A 73 -9.59 -18.27 5.90
CA VAL A 73 -8.80 -17.21 6.51
C VAL A 73 -8.85 -15.97 5.64
N ARG A 74 -8.59 -16.11 4.33
CA ARG A 74 -8.68 -15.00 3.37
C ARG A 74 -10.09 -14.39 3.33
N GLN A 75 -11.12 -15.24 3.27
CA GLN A 75 -12.53 -14.83 3.26
C GLN A 75 -12.94 -14.09 4.55
N SER A 76 -12.32 -14.40 5.69
CA SER A 76 -12.60 -13.70 6.96
C SER A 76 -12.21 -12.22 6.93
N ALA A 77 -11.29 -11.85 6.04
CA ALA A 77 -10.85 -10.46 5.86
C ALA A 77 -11.67 -9.69 4.81
N ARG A 78 -12.84 -10.18 4.38
CA ARG A 78 -13.69 -9.46 3.42
C ARG A 78 -14.43 -8.33 4.11
N SER A 79 -14.38 -7.14 3.50
CA SER A 79 -15.20 -6.01 3.90
C SER A 79 -16.52 -5.98 3.10
N PRO A 80 -17.63 -5.50 3.68
CA PRO A 80 -18.80 -5.06 2.91
C PRO A 80 -18.43 -4.01 1.86
N ASP A 81 -17.44 -3.16 2.17
CA ASP A 81 -16.86 -2.15 1.29
C ASP A 81 -15.71 -2.73 0.46
N ARG A 82 -16.05 -3.64 -0.46
CA ARG A 82 -15.08 -4.43 -1.25
C ARG A 82 -14.10 -3.57 -2.05
N ALA A 83 -14.52 -2.38 -2.46
CA ALA A 83 -13.69 -1.46 -3.24
C ALA A 83 -12.52 -0.87 -2.44
N ARG A 84 -12.62 -0.78 -1.11
CA ARG A 84 -11.69 0.05 -0.31
C ARG A 84 -10.99 -0.67 0.83
N ARG A 85 -11.51 -1.81 1.32
CA ARG A 85 -10.94 -2.52 2.48
C ARG A 85 -10.96 -4.03 2.31
N GLY A 86 -9.97 -4.68 2.93
CA GLY A 86 -9.93 -6.14 3.09
C GLY A 86 -9.55 -6.89 1.81
N TYR A 87 -9.85 -8.19 1.83
CA TYR A 87 -9.51 -9.14 0.77
C TYR A 87 -10.47 -9.08 -0.42
N VAL A 88 -9.90 -9.14 -1.62
CA VAL A 88 -10.59 -9.28 -2.90
C VAL A 88 -10.08 -10.55 -3.59
N PRO A 89 -10.95 -11.53 -3.87
CA PRO A 89 -10.60 -12.71 -4.65
C PRO A 89 -10.19 -12.36 -6.08
N ALA A 90 -9.42 -13.25 -6.70
CA ALA A 90 -9.07 -13.14 -8.11
C ALA A 90 -10.32 -13.26 -8.98
N ASN A 91 -10.25 -12.69 -10.18
CA ASN A 91 -11.32 -12.74 -11.18
C ASN A 91 -12.62 -12.04 -10.74
N VAL A 92 -12.53 -11.04 -9.85
CA VAL A 92 -13.69 -10.26 -9.34
C VAL A 92 -13.75 -8.85 -9.91
N GLU A 93 -12.61 -8.19 -10.10
CA GLU A 93 -12.56 -6.81 -10.58
C GLU A 93 -12.21 -6.73 -12.05
N ASN A 94 -12.80 -5.76 -12.75
CA ASN A 94 -12.51 -5.49 -14.16
C ASN A 94 -11.94 -4.08 -14.30
N PHE A 95 -10.62 -3.94 -14.29
CA PHE A 95 -10.01 -2.62 -14.46
C PHE A 95 -10.21 -2.07 -15.88
N GLY A 96 -10.31 -2.95 -16.90
CA GLY A 96 -10.61 -2.58 -18.28
C GLY A 96 -11.94 -1.82 -18.44
N SER A 97 -12.92 -2.07 -17.56
CA SER A 97 -14.17 -1.32 -17.52
C SER A 97 -13.99 0.19 -17.30
N LEU A 98 -12.92 0.62 -16.60
CA LEU A 98 -12.61 2.04 -16.39
C LEU A 98 -12.15 2.74 -17.69
N LEU A 99 -11.71 1.96 -18.67
CA LEU A 99 -11.32 2.42 -20.01
C LEU A 99 -12.42 2.23 -21.05
N GLY A 100 -13.64 1.87 -20.62
CA GLY A 100 -14.77 1.55 -21.51
C GLY A 100 -14.75 0.14 -22.08
N GLU A 101 -13.82 -0.71 -21.64
CA GLU A 101 -13.64 -2.08 -22.16
C GLU A 101 -14.29 -3.12 -21.24
N ALA A 102 -15.56 -2.93 -20.86
CA ALA A 102 -16.25 -3.78 -19.89
C ALA A 102 -16.42 -5.25 -20.34
N SER A 103 -16.23 -5.56 -21.63
CA SER A 103 -16.26 -6.92 -22.19
C SER A 103 -14.95 -7.70 -21.98
N ARG A 104 -13.87 -7.05 -21.53
CA ARG A 104 -12.61 -7.73 -21.20
C ARG A 104 -12.80 -8.65 -19.98
N PRO A 105 -12.03 -9.75 -19.86
CA PRO A 105 -12.03 -10.58 -18.67
C PRO A 105 -11.65 -9.81 -17.40
N ASN A 106 -12.10 -10.28 -16.24
CA ASN A 106 -11.69 -9.73 -14.95
C ASN A 106 -10.21 -9.99 -14.67
N ASP A 107 -9.61 -9.16 -13.82
CA ASP A 107 -8.22 -9.26 -13.39
C ASP A 107 -8.01 -10.54 -12.57
N LEU A 108 -6.98 -11.32 -12.89
CA LEU A 108 -6.63 -12.57 -12.19
C LEU A 108 -5.80 -12.34 -10.91
N VAL A 109 -5.92 -11.18 -10.29
CA VAL A 109 -5.09 -10.79 -9.15
C VAL A 109 -5.85 -10.86 -7.83
N TRP A 110 -5.20 -11.36 -6.79
CA TRP A 110 -5.67 -11.17 -5.42
C TRP A 110 -5.24 -9.81 -4.90
N LYS A 111 -6.13 -9.15 -4.14
CA LYS A 111 -5.84 -7.84 -3.55
C LYS A 111 -6.17 -7.85 -2.06
N PHE A 112 -5.37 -7.13 -1.28
CA PHE A 112 -5.69 -6.77 0.09
C PHE A 112 -5.59 -5.26 0.22
N ARG A 113 -6.63 -4.62 0.74
CA ARG A 113 -6.70 -3.16 0.85
C ARG A 113 -6.71 -2.74 2.32
N ALA A 114 -5.68 -1.99 2.72
CA ALA A 114 -5.62 -1.36 4.03
C ALA A 114 -5.68 0.17 3.86
N GLY A 115 -6.53 0.81 4.64
CA GLY A 115 -6.50 2.25 4.87
C GLY A 115 -5.80 2.60 6.18
N PRO A 116 -5.80 3.89 6.56
CA PRO A 116 -5.21 4.32 7.82
C PRO A 116 -5.90 3.65 9.02
N PRO A 117 -5.16 3.35 10.11
CA PRO A 117 -5.78 2.92 11.35
C PRO A 117 -6.71 4.02 11.84
N LEU A 118 -7.92 3.63 12.24
CA LEU A 118 -8.92 4.55 12.74
C LEU A 118 -9.13 4.29 14.23
N PRO A 119 -9.34 5.34 15.05
CA PRO A 119 -9.87 5.15 16.38
C PRO A 119 -11.23 4.44 16.31
N PRO A 120 -11.61 3.67 17.35
CA PRO A 120 -12.86 2.89 17.37
C PRO A 120 -14.11 3.70 16.96
N ASP A 121 -14.14 4.99 17.31
CA ASP A 121 -15.32 5.85 17.11
C ASP A 121 -15.30 6.64 15.78
N ALA A 122 -14.20 6.60 15.02
CA ALA A 122 -14.04 7.41 13.80
C ALA A 122 -14.83 6.89 12.59
N ALA A 123 -15.43 5.69 12.70
CA ALA A 123 -16.13 5.02 11.60
C ALA A 123 -17.41 5.73 11.11
N ARG A 124 -17.87 6.76 11.83
CA ARG A 124 -19.16 7.43 11.60
C ARG A 124 -19.09 8.70 10.74
N SER A 125 -17.90 9.26 10.49
CA SER A 125 -17.80 10.58 9.84
C SER A 125 -17.70 10.55 8.31
N SER A 126 -17.35 9.41 7.69
CA SER A 126 -17.18 9.33 6.23
C SER A 126 -17.15 7.87 5.73
N PRO A 127 -17.73 7.57 4.54
CA PRO A 127 -17.59 6.27 3.89
C PRO A 127 -16.15 5.95 3.49
N LEU A 128 -15.24 6.93 3.44
CA LEU A 128 -13.80 6.72 3.20
C LEU A 128 -13.04 6.33 4.48
N ARG A 129 -13.63 6.62 5.65
CA ARG A 129 -13.07 6.35 6.97
C ARG A 129 -13.75 5.13 7.58
N ARG A 130 -13.71 4.01 6.86
CA ARG A 130 -14.12 2.70 7.39
C ARG A 130 -12.93 1.97 8.02
N PRO A 131 -13.15 1.22 9.13
CA PRO A 131 -12.13 0.36 9.71
C PRO A 131 -11.57 -0.65 8.69
N ASN A 132 -10.32 -1.06 8.90
CA ASN A 132 -9.72 -2.13 8.12
C ASN A 132 -10.38 -3.47 8.46
N ALA A 133 -10.59 -4.31 7.44
CA ALA A 133 -11.04 -5.68 7.60
C ALA A 133 -9.80 -6.59 7.63
N TRP A 134 -9.31 -6.87 8.83
CA TRP A 134 -8.18 -7.76 9.05
C TRP A 134 -8.62 -9.24 9.09
N PRO A 135 -7.73 -10.20 8.81
CA PRO A 135 -8.02 -11.62 8.99
C PRO A 135 -8.43 -11.91 10.43
N SER A 136 -9.38 -12.81 10.62
CA SER A 136 -9.80 -13.24 11.96
C SER A 136 -8.62 -13.85 12.71
N PRO A 137 -8.23 -13.33 13.89
CA PRO A 137 -7.12 -13.90 14.67
C PRO A 137 -7.35 -15.38 14.99
N VAL A 138 -8.58 -15.77 15.35
CA VAL A 138 -8.93 -17.16 15.65
C VAL A 138 -8.73 -18.09 14.45
N LEU A 139 -9.07 -17.64 13.23
CA LEU A 139 -8.87 -18.45 12.03
C LEU A 139 -7.42 -18.44 11.56
N TRP A 140 -6.72 -17.31 11.78
CA TRP A 140 -5.30 -17.14 11.48
C TRP A 140 -4.43 -18.06 12.34
N ASP A 141 -4.62 -18.07 13.65
CA ASP A 141 -3.84 -18.88 14.60
C ASP A 141 -4.09 -20.38 14.44
N ARG A 142 -5.27 -20.75 13.92
CA ARG A 142 -5.65 -22.13 13.60
C ARG A 142 -5.24 -22.55 12.19
N ALA A 143 -4.67 -21.64 11.39
CA ALA A 143 -4.15 -22.01 10.08
C ALA A 143 -2.89 -22.86 10.30
N PRO A 144 -2.72 -23.96 9.53
CA PRO A 144 -1.45 -24.68 9.57
C PRO A 144 -0.33 -23.71 9.20
N ALA A 145 0.74 -23.68 9.99
CA ALA A 145 1.93 -22.94 9.65
C ALA A 145 2.43 -23.41 8.28
N PHE A 146 2.72 -22.46 7.39
CA PHE A 146 3.43 -22.77 6.15
C PHE A 146 4.80 -23.35 6.54
N ARG A 147 5.00 -24.64 6.27
CA ARG A 147 6.30 -25.31 6.31
C ARG A 147 6.92 -25.24 4.93
#